data_AF-A0A817HK96-F1
#
_entry.id   AF-A0A817HK96-F1
#
_cell.length_a   1.000
_cell.length_b   1.000
_cell.length_c   1.000
_cell.angle_alpha   90.00
_cell.angle_beta   90.00
_cell.angle_gamma   90.00
#
_symmetry.space_group_name_H-M   'P 1'
#
loop_
_entity.id
_entity.type
_entity.pdbx_description
1 polymer ?
#
loop_
_entity_poly.entity_id
_entity_poly.type
_entity_poly.pdbx_seq_one_letter_code
_entity_poly.pdbx_strand_id
1 'polypeptide(L)'
;MRYAIEELHFSVNNIVIFAWSIGGYAACWAAVHYQDIRGLILDAVFDDVLPLAQQQMPSFASKFVEKIIRYYLDLNNIQLLKLYNGPFYLIRRTYDEIMNFIPGKLETNRANEILFFILPYRYPFIYNNDEIFTLLKQYISAKKIQKKTLFDKYCSDIEDLQKQIDQYRLENPIGSYPCKFGENFSFDQRQRFAIYFVNQYLIDFDSQHCTSLPQDYFCLPNRCV
;
A
#
# COMPACT_ATOMS: atom_id res chain seq x y z
N MET A 1 -13.68 14.02 8.56
CA MET A 1 -13.91 14.79 7.31
C MET A 1 -14.84 15.97 7.53
N ARG A 2 -16.13 15.78 7.81
CA ARG A 2 -17.10 16.89 7.98
C ARG A 2 -16.61 18.01 8.91
N TYR A 3 -16.17 17.69 10.13
CA TYR A 3 -15.61 18.70 11.05
C TYR A 3 -14.44 19.50 10.44
N ALA A 4 -13.52 18.85 9.73
CA ALA A 4 -12.39 19.54 9.11
C ALA A 4 -12.80 20.48 7.97
N ILE A 5 -13.88 20.17 7.26
CA ILE A 5 -14.36 20.93 6.10
C ILE A 5 -15.36 22.01 6.55
N GLU A 6 -16.36 21.63 7.35
CA GLU A 6 -17.49 22.46 7.75
C GLU A 6 -17.10 23.43 8.87
N GLU A 7 -16.31 23.00 9.87
CA GLU A 7 -15.96 23.81 11.04
C GLU A 7 -14.56 24.43 10.94
N LEU A 8 -13.57 23.68 10.45
CA LEU A 8 -12.19 24.17 10.32
C LEU A 8 -11.90 24.79 8.93
N HIS A 9 -12.85 24.70 8.00
CA HIS A 9 -12.79 25.30 6.66
C HIS A 9 -11.57 24.88 5.80
N PHE A 10 -11.01 23.68 6.03
CA PHE A 10 -10.00 23.14 5.14
C PHE A 10 -10.62 22.66 3.84
N SER A 11 -10.03 23.03 2.71
CA SER A 11 -10.34 22.40 1.43
C SER A 11 -9.91 20.94 1.44
N VAL A 12 -10.66 20.07 0.76
CA VAL A 12 -10.39 18.61 0.75
C VAL A 12 -8.95 18.30 0.32
N ASN A 13 -8.47 19.00 -0.72
CA ASN A 13 -7.10 18.87 -1.24
C ASN A 13 -5.98 19.39 -0.32
N ASN A 14 -6.32 19.96 0.84
CA ASN A 14 -5.38 20.32 1.90
C ASN A 14 -5.43 19.35 3.09
N ILE A 15 -6.26 18.30 3.03
CA ILE A 15 -6.40 17.32 4.10
C ILE A 15 -5.53 16.10 3.79
N VAL A 16 -4.70 15.70 4.76
CA VAL A 16 -4.02 14.41 4.79
C VAL A 16 -4.69 13.56 5.85
N ILE A 17 -5.03 12.31 5.52
CA ILE A 17 -5.59 11.35 6.47
C ILE A 17 -4.48 10.41 6.91
N PHE A 18 -4.20 10.40 8.21
CA PHE A 18 -3.36 9.40 8.84
C PHE A 18 -4.24 8.36 9.55
N ALA A 19 -3.89 7.09 9.44
CA ALA A 19 -4.54 6.04 10.19
C ALA A 19 -3.56 4.95 10.60
N TRP A 20 -3.86 4.34 11.74
CA TRP A 20 -3.08 3.26 12.32
C TRP A 20 -3.96 2.04 12.58
N SER A 21 -3.46 0.86 12.26
CA SER A 21 -4.11 -0.42 12.56
C SER A 21 -5.55 -0.49 12.02
N ILE A 22 -6.53 -0.81 12.86
CA ILE A 22 -7.95 -0.88 12.48
C ILE A 22 -8.52 0.43 11.91
N GLY A 23 -7.93 1.57 12.26
CA GLY A 23 -8.29 2.88 11.70
C GLY A 23 -8.11 2.94 10.18
N GLY A 24 -7.27 2.05 9.61
CA GLY A 24 -7.02 1.95 8.18
C GLY A 24 -8.32 1.81 7.36
N TYR A 25 -9.30 1.06 7.87
CA TYR A 25 -10.58 0.88 7.16
C TYR A 25 -11.39 2.17 7.08
N ALA A 26 -11.57 2.87 8.20
CA ALA A 26 -12.29 4.13 8.23
C ALA A 26 -11.61 5.20 7.35
N ALA A 27 -10.27 5.21 7.34
CA ALA A 27 -9.49 6.12 6.52
C ALA A 27 -9.55 5.79 5.02
N CYS A 28 -9.48 4.50 4.65
CA CYS A 28 -9.67 4.08 3.26
C CYS A 28 -11.09 4.38 2.79
N TRP A 29 -12.11 4.14 3.62
CA TRP A 29 -13.49 4.49 3.31
C TRP A 29 -13.63 6.00 3.08
N ALA A 30 -13.07 6.83 3.97
CA ALA A 30 -13.05 8.27 3.78
C ALA A 30 -12.34 8.67 2.49
N ALA A 31 -11.19 8.07 2.16
CA ALA A 31 -10.48 8.35 0.92
C ALA A 31 -11.30 8.01 -0.34
N VAL A 32 -12.11 6.94 -0.30
CA VAL A 32 -13.02 6.58 -1.39
C VAL A 32 -14.11 7.64 -1.61
N HIS A 33 -14.64 8.22 -0.53
CA HIS A 33 -15.70 9.24 -0.62
C HIS A 33 -15.17 10.67 -0.80
N TYR A 34 -13.89 10.90 -0.51
CA TYR A 34 -13.19 12.17 -0.67
C TYR A 34 -11.92 11.95 -1.51
N GLN A 35 -12.10 11.67 -2.80
CA GLN A 35 -11.01 11.29 -3.72
C GLN A 35 -9.90 12.35 -3.83
N ASP A 36 -10.25 13.62 -3.61
CA ASP A 36 -9.35 14.76 -3.77
C ASP A 36 -8.53 15.07 -2.51
N ILE A 37 -8.51 14.21 -1.49
CA ILE A 37 -7.62 14.42 -0.34
C ILE A 37 -6.17 14.51 -0.79
N ARG A 38 -5.36 15.29 -0.06
CA ARG A 38 -3.95 15.48 -0.39
C ARG A 38 -3.15 14.18 -0.33
N GLY A 39 -3.55 13.27 0.55
CA GLY A 39 -2.96 11.95 0.63
C GLY A 39 -3.44 11.14 1.83
N LEU A 40 -3.16 9.85 1.76
CA LEU A 40 -3.48 8.86 2.77
C LEU A 40 -2.19 8.20 3.31
N ILE A 41 -1.99 8.24 4.62
CA ILE A 41 -0.85 7.62 5.31
C ILE A 41 -1.40 6.48 6.16
N LEU A 42 -0.95 5.25 5.90
CA LEU A 42 -1.46 4.05 6.54
C LEU A 42 -0.35 3.34 7.32
N ASP A 43 -0.35 3.47 8.64
CA ASP A 43 0.63 2.83 9.51
C ASP A 43 0.12 1.50 10.06
N ALA A 44 0.89 0.44 9.88
CA ALA A 44 0.62 -0.88 10.45
C ALA A 44 -0.83 -1.35 10.25
N VAL A 45 -1.36 -1.15 9.04
CA VAL A 45 -2.72 -1.55 8.67
C VAL A 45 -2.73 -2.96 8.07
N PHE A 46 -3.88 -3.62 8.13
CA PHE A 46 -4.12 -4.92 7.50
C PHE A 46 -4.82 -4.78 6.15
N ASP A 47 -4.80 -5.84 5.35
CA ASP A 47 -5.55 -5.95 4.10
C ASP A 47 -7.01 -6.37 4.32
N ASP A 48 -7.23 -7.38 5.17
CA ASP A 48 -8.52 -7.96 5.53
C ASP A 48 -8.47 -8.38 7.01
N VAL A 49 -9.55 -8.16 7.77
CA VAL A 49 -9.61 -8.55 9.19
C VAL A 49 -9.78 -10.06 9.38
N LEU A 50 -10.31 -10.79 8.39
CA LEU A 50 -10.60 -12.22 8.52
C LEU A 50 -9.37 -13.05 8.95
N PRO A 51 -8.19 -12.93 8.32
CA PRO A 51 -7.02 -13.72 8.71
C PRO A 51 -6.55 -13.43 10.13
N LEU A 52 -6.68 -12.19 10.59
CA LEU A 52 -6.37 -11.80 11.97
C LEU A 52 -7.36 -12.42 12.95
N ALA A 53 -8.65 -12.39 12.63
CA ALA A 53 -9.70 -12.99 13.48
C ALA A 53 -9.55 -14.52 13.57
N GLN A 54 -9.26 -15.19 12.46
CA GLN A 54 -9.05 -16.64 12.45
C GLN A 54 -7.82 -17.07 13.26
N GLN A 55 -6.77 -16.25 13.31
CA GLN A 55 -5.57 -16.52 14.11
C GLN A 55 -5.83 -16.50 15.62
N GLN A 56 -6.83 -15.74 16.08
CA GLN A 56 -7.18 -15.64 17.50
C GLN A 56 -8.19 -16.71 17.95
N MET A 57 -8.78 -17.45 17.01
CA MET A 57 -9.88 -18.36 17.28
C MET A 57 -9.47 -19.83 17.09
N PRO A 58 -10.10 -20.77 17.83
CA PRO A 58 -9.85 -22.19 17.61
C PRO A 58 -10.17 -22.63 16.17
N SER A 59 -9.34 -23.51 15.61
CA SER A 59 -9.47 -23.96 14.20
C SER A 59 -10.84 -24.57 13.87
N PHE A 60 -11.48 -25.26 14.83
CA PHE A 60 -12.82 -25.83 14.65
C PHE A 60 -13.90 -24.76 14.39
N ALA A 61 -13.69 -23.52 14.85
CA ALA A 61 -14.61 -22.41 14.69
C ALA A 61 -14.35 -21.59 13.41
N SER A 62 -13.32 -21.93 12.61
CA SER A 62 -12.85 -21.10 11.49
C SER A 62 -13.95 -20.71 10.49
N LYS A 63 -14.81 -21.65 10.09
CA LYS A 63 -15.94 -21.38 9.17
C LYS A 63 -17.03 -20.48 9.79
N PHE A 64 -17.26 -20.61 11.10
CA PHE A 64 -18.19 -19.76 11.82
C PHE A 64 -17.64 -18.33 11.91
N VAL A 65 -16.36 -18.20 12.28
CA VAL A 65 -15.65 -16.90 12.31
C VAL A 65 -15.70 -16.23 10.94
N GLU A 66 -15.40 -16.97 9.87
CA GLU A 66 -15.50 -16.47 8.51
C GLU A 66 -16.88 -15.90 8.20
N LYS A 67 -17.95 -16.64 8.51
CA LYS A 67 -19.32 -16.17 8.31
C LYS A 67 -19.60 -14.90 9.12
N ILE A 68 -19.24 -14.85 10.40
CA ILE A 68 -19.50 -13.65 11.23
C ILE A 68 -18.74 -12.43 10.70
N ILE A 69 -17.46 -12.58 10.36
CA ILE A 69 -16.65 -11.48 9.83
C ILE A 69 -17.22 -10.98 8.51
N ARG A 70 -17.52 -11.87 7.55
CA ARG A 70 -18.03 -11.46 6.24
C ARG A 70 -19.41 -10.79 6.30
N TYR A 71 -20.23 -11.12 7.29
CA TYR A 71 -21.57 -10.54 7.42
C TYR A 71 -21.60 -9.24 8.25
N TYR A 72 -20.75 -9.12 9.27
CA TYR A 72 -20.88 -8.04 10.26
C TYR A 72 -19.65 -7.13 10.36
N LEU A 73 -18.49 -7.56 9.86
CA LEU A 73 -17.22 -6.86 10.04
C LEU A 73 -16.31 -7.05 8.82
N ASP A 74 -16.83 -6.85 7.61
CA ASP A 74 -16.07 -7.01 6.36
C ASP A 74 -15.12 -5.81 6.13
N LEU A 75 -14.07 -5.75 6.95
CA LEU A 75 -13.07 -4.71 6.90
C LEU A 75 -12.01 -5.07 5.85
N ASN A 76 -12.30 -4.75 4.59
CA ASN A 76 -11.42 -5.04 3.46
C ASN A 76 -10.78 -3.76 2.90
N ASN A 77 -9.54 -3.49 3.31
CA ASN A 77 -8.79 -2.31 2.88
C ASN A 77 -8.34 -2.41 1.42
N ILE A 78 -8.07 -3.61 0.90
CA ILE A 78 -7.72 -3.79 -0.52
C ILE A 78 -8.86 -3.32 -1.42
N GLN A 79 -10.09 -3.72 -1.13
CA GLN A 79 -11.25 -3.34 -1.95
C GLN A 79 -11.45 -1.83 -1.95
N LEU A 80 -11.31 -1.17 -0.79
CA LEU A 80 -11.41 0.29 -0.70
C LEU A 80 -10.26 0.99 -1.42
N LEU A 81 -9.01 0.52 -1.26
CA LEU A 81 -7.84 1.13 -1.91
C LEU A 81 -7.87 0.99 -3.44
N LYS A 82 -8.52 -0.05 -3.98
CA LYS A 82 -8.78 -0.16 -5.43
C LYS A 82 -9.74 0.92 -5.94
N LEU A 83 -10.65 1.41 -5.10
CA LEU A 83 -11.61 2.46 -5.44
C LEU A 83 -11.07 3.88 -5.21
N TYR A 84 -9.90 4.02 -4.58
CA TYR A 84 -9.25 5.30 -4.33
C TYR A 84 -8.17 5.58 -5.38
N ASN A 85 -8.29 6.70 -6.09
CA ASN A 85 -7.34 7.12 -7.12
C ASN A 85 -6.21 8.01 -6.60
N GLY A 86 -6.37 8.58 -5.40
CA GLY A 86 -5.38 9.49 -4.84
C GLY A 86 -4.11 8.78 -4.34
N PRO A 87 -3.13 9.56 -3.89
CA PRO A 87 -1.85 9.04 -3.43
C PRO A 87 -1.96 8.47 -2.01
N PHE A 88 -1.24 7.38 -1.77
CA PHE A 88 -1.08 6.81 -0.44
C PHE A 88 0.28 6.12 -0.31
N TYR A 89 0.73 5.93 0.93
CA TYR A 89 1.77 4.95 1.24
C TYR A 89 1.46 4.24 2.55
N LEU A 90 2.11 3.09 2.71
CA LEU A 90 2.07 2.23 3.87
C LEU A 90 3.34 2.43 4.68
N ILE A 91 3.19 2.54 5.99
CA ILE A 91 4.29 2.38 6.94
C ILE A 91 4.18 0.96 7.47
N ARG A 92 5.20 0.15 7.16
CA ARG A 92 5.27 -1.24 7.60
C ARG A 92 6.26 -1.36 8.74
N ARG A 93 5.73 -1.72 9.91
CA ARG A 93 6.51 -2.00 11.10
C ARG A 93 7.15 -3.38 10.97
N THR A 94 8.48 -3.44 10.99
CA THR A 94 9.21 -4.66 10.61
C THR A 94 9.19 -5.73 11.70
N TYR A 95 8.95 -5.35 12.96
CA TYR A 95 8.83 -6.25 14.11
C TYR A 95 7.41 -6.33 14.67
N ASP A 96 6.41 -5.97 13.86
CA ASP A 96 5.01 -5.94 14.28
C ASP A 96 4.48 -7.32 14.64
N GLU A 97 4.09 -7.50 15.89
CA GLU A 97 3.58 -8.74 16.47
C GLU A 97 2.11 -9.00 16.13
N ILE A 98 1.39 -8.01 15.60
CA ILE A 98 -0.03 -8.10 15.21
C ILE A 98 -0.17 -8.26 13.69
N MET A 99 0.58 -7.46 12.92
CA MET A 99 0.50 -7.44 11.45
C MET A 99 1.34 -8.54 10.80
N ASN A 100 2.32 -9.12 11.47
CA ASN A 100 3.00 -10.32 11.00
C ASN A 100 2.16 -11.55 11.35
N PHE A 101 1.63 -12.24 10.34
CA PHE A 101 0.85 -13.47 10.57
C PHE A 101 1.67 -14.54 11.31
N ILE A 102 2.98 -14.61 11.06
CA ILE A 102 3.93 -15.36 11.87
C ILE A 102 4.88 -14.36 12.57
N PRO A 103 4.89 -14.29 13.92
CA PRO A 103 5.77 -13.38 14.65
C PRO A 103 7.25 -13.52 14.24
N GLY A 104 7.90 -12.39 14.01
CA GLY A 104 9.31 -12.32 13.57
C GLY A 104 9.55 -12.64 12.10
N LYS A 105 8.51 -12.97 11.31
CA LYS A 105 8.60 -13.23 9.87
C LYS A 105 7.99 -12.09 9.06
N LEU A 106 8.83 -11.17 8.61
CA LEU A 106 8.47 -9.98 7.83
C LEU A 106 7.72 -10.31 6.54
N GLU A 107 8.02 -11.44 5.91
CA GLU A 107 7.35 -11.93 4.71
C GLU A 107 5.85 -12.14 4.92
N THR A 108 5.42 -12.34 6.18
CA THR A 108 4.02 -12.56 6.55
C THR A 108 3.27 -11.30 6.98
N ASN A 109 3.91 -10.12 6.87
CA ASN A 109 3.29 -8.85 7.23
C ASN A 109 2.10 -8.53 6.31
N ARG A 110 0.94 -8.16 6.87
CA ARG A 110 -0.28 -7.86 6.10
C ARG A 110 -0.12 -6.71 5.09
N ALA A 111 0.80 -5.77 5.31
CA ALA A 111 1.08 -4.72 4.32
C ALA A 111 1.63 -5.28 2.99
N ASN A 112 2.29 -6.46 3.02
CA ASN A 112 2.76 -7.14 1.82
C ASN A 112 1.58 -7.57 0.95
N GLU A 113 0.52 -8.11 1.56
CA GLU A 113 -0.71 -8.51 0.87
C GLU A 113 -1.36 -7.30 0.19
N ILE A 114 -1.44 -6.15 0.90
CA ILE A 114 -1.95 -4.91 0.30
C ILE A 114 -1.20 -4.57 -0.98
N LEU A 115 0.13 -4.51 -0.94
CA LEU A 115 0.91 -4.16 -2.14
C LEU A 115 0.83 -5.21 -3.24
N PHE A 116 0.82 -6.49 -2.86
CA PHE A 116 0.70 -7.59 -3.79
C PHE A 116 -0.59 -7.52 -4.62
N PHE A 117 -1.68 -7.01 -4.05
CA PHE A 117 -2.95 -6.84 -4.77
C PHE A 117 -3.16 -5.44 -5.36
N ILE A 118 -2.63 -4.38 -4.75
CA ILE A 118 -2.85 -3.00 -5.22
C ILE A 118 -1.92 -2.64 -6.39
N LEU A 119 -0.66 -3.03 -6.36
CA LEU A 119 0.28 -2.65 -7.42
C LEU A 119 -0.12 -3.24 -8.80
N PRO A 120 -0.49 -4.53 -8.92
CA PRO A 120 -0.98 -5.08 -10.18
C PRO A 120 -2.31 -4.49 -10.62
N TYR A 121 -3.16 -4.09 -9.66
CA TYR A 121 -4.40 -3.41 -10.00
C TYR A 121 -4.14 -2.00 -10.55
N ARG A 122 -3.25 -1.22 -9.94
CA ARG A 122 -2.94 0.15 -10.41
C ARG A 122 -2.12 0.15 -11.71
N TYR A 123 -1.22 -0.81 -11.88
CA TYR A 123 -0.26 -0.89 -12.99
C TYR A 123 -0.30 -2.25 -13.72
N PRO A 124 -1.43 -2.61 -14.36
CA PRO A 124 -1.61 -3.93 -14.95
C PRO A 124 -0.59 -4.27 -16.03
N PHE A 125 -0.02 -3.28 -16.73
CA PHE A 125 0.98 -3.50 -17.78
C PHE A 125 2.41 -3.67 -17.24
N ILE A 126 2.66 -3.31 -15.98
CA ILE A 126 3.93 -3.61 -15.30
C ILE A 126 3.89 -5.04 -14.76
N TYR A 127 2.83 -5.37 -14.02
CA TYR A 127 2.65 -6.66 -13.35
C TYR A 127 1.81 -7.61 -14.22
N ASN A 128 2.31 -7.96 -15.40
CA ASN A 128 1.55 -8.70 -16.40
C ASN A 128 2.04 -10.14 -16.66
N ASN A 129 3.01 -10.63 -15.90
CA ASN A 129 3.56 -11.98 -16.04
C ASN A 129 4.10 -12.52 -14.71
N ASP A 130 4.20 -13.84 -14.62
CA ASP A 130 4.56 -14.56 -13.39
C ASP A 130 5.96 -14.23 -12.86
N GLU A 131 6.91 -13.89 -13.76
CA GLU A 131 8.27 -13.51 -13.35
C GLU A 131 8.27 -12.17 -12.60
N ILE A 132 7.49 -11.18 -13.07
CA ILE A 132 7.32 -9.90 -12.37
C ILE A 132 6.57 -10.09 -11.05
N PHE A 133 5.55 -10.95 -10.99
CA PHE A 133 4.87 -11.28 -9.73
C PHE A 133 5.82 -11.95 -8.73
N THR A 134 6.68 -12.84 -9.21
CA THR A 134 7.71 -13.49 -8.39
C THR A 134 8.71 -12.46 -7.85
N LEU A 135 9.17 -11.54 -8.70
CA LEU A 135 10.06 -10.45 -8.31
C LEU A 135 9.40 -9.53 -7.28
N LEU A 136 8.14 -9.15 -7.47
CA LEU A 136 7.36 -8.35 -6.52
C LEU A 136 7.31 -9.05 -5.16
N LYS A 137 6.90 -10.33 -5.13
CA LYS A 137 6.79 -11.12 -3.90
C LYS A 137 8.14 -11.26 -3.20
N GLN A 138 9.20 -11.51 -3.96
CA GLN A 138 10.57 -11.57 -3.45
C GLN A 138 10.97 -10.23 -2.80
N TYR A 139 10.70 -9.10 -3.47
CA TYR A 139 11.13 -7.79 -3.01
C TYR A 139 10.36 -7.30 -1.78
N ILE A 140 9.02 -7.43 -1.76
CA ILE A 140 8.23 -7.03 -0.58
C ILE A 140 8.59 -7.88 0.64
N SER A 141 8.91 -9.16 0.45
CA SER A 141 9.30 -10.08 1.53
C SER A 141 10.76 -9.94 1.97
N ALA A 142 11.59 -9.25 1.19
CA ALA A 142 13.02 -9.15 1.47
C ALA A 142 13.30 -8.30 2.72
N LYS A 143 14.36 -8.69 3.43
CA LYS A 143 14.93 -7.90 4.55
C LYS A 143 15.69 -6.69 4.01
N LYS A 144 15.94 -5.71 4.88
CA LYS A 144 16.59 -4.42 4.58
C LYS A 144 17.82 -4.52 3.65
N ILE A 145 18.77 -5.40 3.96
CA ILE A 145 20.00 -5.58 3.17
C ILE A 145 19.67 -6.10 1.76
N GLN A 146 18.86 -7.14 1.66
CA GLN A 146 18.48 -7.74 0.38
C GLN A 146 17.62 -6.78 -0.46
N LYS A 147 16.70 -6.04 0.17
CA LYS A 147 15.95 -4.96 -0.49
C LYS A 147 16.90 -3.94 -1.08
N LYS A 148 17.88 -3.46 -0.31
CA LYS A 148 18.87 -2.51 -0.82
C LYS A 148 19.61 -3.08 -2.03
N THR A 149 20.11 -4.31 -1.97
CA THR A 149 20.79 -4.95 -3.11
C THR A 149 19.90 -5.06 -4.35
N LEU A 150 18.63 -5.44 -4.18
CA LEU A 150 17.68 -5.52 -5.29
C LEU A 150 17.34 -4.13 -5.84
N PHE A 151 17.17 -3.14 -4.96
CA PHE A 151 16.91 -1.77 -5.36
C PHE A 151 18.08 -1.19 -6.15
N ASP A 152 19.31 -1.33 -5.66
CA ASP A 152 20.52 -0.86 -6.35
C ASP A 152 20.69 -1.56 -7.71
N LYS A 153 20.28 -2.84 -7.83
CA LYS A 153 20.31 -3.60 -9.09
C LYS A 153 19.32 -3.07 -10.14
N TYR A 154 18.09 -2.75 -9.74
CA TYR A 154 17.00 -2.42 -10.68
C TYR A 154 16.70 -0.92 -10.78
N CYS A 155 17.19 -0.11 -9.85
CA CYS A 155 16.87 1.31 -9.73
C CYS A 155 18.13 2.19 -9.64
N SER A 156 19.22 1.81 -10.30
CA SER A 156 20.45 2.62 -10.39
C SER A 156 20.20 4.04 -10.90
N ASP A 157 19.28 4.19 -11.86
CA ASP A 157 18.98 5.44 -12.55
C ASP A 157 17.58 5.96 -12.17
N ILE A 158 17.43 6.43 -10.92
CA ILE A 158 16.15 6.92 -10.39
C ILE A 158 15.60 8.10 -11.21
N GLU A 159 16.48 9.00 -11.66
CA GLU A 159 16.08 10.18 -12.44
C GLU A 159 15.42 9.81 -13.77
N ASP A 160 15.89 8.74 -14.43
CA ASP A 160 15.28 8.22 -15.67
C ASP A 160 13.88 7.67 -15.41
N LEU A 161 13.71 6.90 -14.33
CA LEU A 161 12.40 6.38 -13.92
C LEU A 161 11.41 7.51 -13.62
N GLN A 162 11.87 8.56 -12.92
CA GLN A 162 11.06 9.74 -12.63
C GLN A 162 10.68 10.51 -13.89
N LYS A 163 11.61 10.71 -14.82
CA LYS A 163 11.33 11.38 -16.12
C LYS A 163 10.26 10.65 -16.92
N GLN A 164 10.32 9.32 -17.00
CA GLN A 164 9.32 8.52 -17.71
C GLN A 164 7.93 8.62 -17.05
N ILE A 165 7.89 8.64 -15.72
CA ILE A 165 6.67 8.86 -14.95
C ILE A 165 6.09 10.25 -15.22
N ASP A 166 6.92 11.29 -15.17
CA ASP A 166 6.48 12.68 -15.35
C ASP A 166 6.01 12.92 -16.78
N GLN A 167 6.68 12.32 -17.78
CA GLN A 167 6.20 12.32 -19.15
C GLN A 167 4.81 11.69 -19.26
N TYR A 168 4.59 10.54 -18.64
CA TYR A 168 3.27 9.90 -18.66
C TYR A 168 2.19 10.78 -18.00
N ARG A 169 2.50 11.47 -16.90
CA ARG A 169 1.58 12.41 -16.24
C ARG A 169 1.21 13.60 -17.11
N LEU A 170 2.17 14.12 -17.89
CA LEU A 170 1.91 15.20 -18.84
C LEU A 170 0.94 14.76 -19.93
N GLU A 171 1.09 13.52 -20.41
CA GLU A 171 0.19 12.92 -21.40
C GLU A 171 -1.16 12.49 -20.80
N ASN A 172 -1.21 12.21 -19.49
CA ASN A 172 -2.38 11.71 -18.76
C ASN A 172 -2.64 12.55 -17.48
N PRO A 173 -3.09 13.81 -17.61
CA PRO A 173 -3.21 14.73 -16.48
C PRO A 173 -4.21 14.25 -15.42
N ILE A 174 -5.30 13.61 -15.87
CA ILE A 174 -6.29 13.01 -14.98
C ILE A 174 -5.84 11.58 -14.66
N GLY A 175 -5.44 11.37 -13.41
CA GLY A 175 -5.05 10.05 -12.92
C GLY A 175 -6.25 9.19 -12.64
N SER A 176 -6.28 8.02 -13.28
CA SER A 176 -7.21 6.96 -12.95
C SER A 176 -6.47 5.63 -12.89
N TYR A 177 -6.81 4.82 -11.90
CA TYR A 177 -6.38 3.44 -11.82
C TYR A 177 -7.53 2.50 -12.20
N PRO A 178 -7.26 1.38 -12.88
CA PRO A 178 -5.99 0.97 -13.50
C PRO A 178 -5.51 1.94 -14.59
N CYS A 179 -4.20 2.16 -14.70
CA CYS A 179 -3.61 3.00 -15.74
C CYS A 179 -2.88 2.18 -16.83
N LYS A 180 -2.53 2.82 -17.94
CA LYS A 180 -1.83 2.20 -19.08
C LYS A 180 -0.30 2.30 -19.00
N PHE A 181 0.24 2.82 -17.90
CA PHE A 181 1.67 2.96 -17.73
C PHE A 181 2.36 1.60 -17.84
N GLY A 182 3.32 1.50 -18.76
CA GLY A 182 4.07 0.27 -19.04
C GLY A 182 3.57 -0.58 -20.20
N GLU A 183 2.53 -0.15 -20.92
CA GLU A 183 1.96 -0.88 -22.07
C GLU A 183 3.04 -1.32 -23.08
N ASN A 184 3.95 -0.39 -23.42
CA ASN A 184 5.02 -0.61 -24.40
C ASN A 184 6.39 -0.91 -23.77
N PHE A 185 6.45 -1.22 -22.47
CA PHE A 185 7.73 -1.46 -21.79
C PHE A 185 8.32 -2.82 -22.15
N SER A 186 9.65 -2.84 -22.25
CA SER A 186 10.43 -4.07 -22.27
C SER A 186 10.31 -4.80 -20.93
N PHE A 187 10.70 -6.08 -20.92
CA PHE A 187 10.72 -6.87 -19.69
C PHE A 187 11.62 -6.24 -18.61
N ASP A 188 12.80 -5.76 -18.98
CA ASP A 188 13.73 -5.07 -18.08
C ASP A 188 13.10 -3.81 -17.47
N GLN A 189 12.48 -2.96 -18.30
CA GLN A 189 11.77 -1.77 -17.81
C GLN A 189 10.67 -2.13 -16.80
N ARG A 190 9.89 -3.20 -17.06
CA ARG A 190 8.88 -3.67 -16.10
C ARG A 190 9.50 -4.13 -14.79
N GLN A 191 10.64 -4.82 -14.81
CA GLN A 191 11.36 -5.19 -13.59
C GLN A 191 11.80 -3.96 -12.79
N ARG A 192 12.36 -2.95 -13.47
CA ARG A 192 12.78 -1.69 -12.85
C ARG A 192 11.62 -0.98 -12.15
N PHE A 193 10.49 -0.80 -12.85
CA PHE A 193 9.31 -0.15 -12.28
C PHE A 193 8.60 -0.99 -11.21
N ALA A 194 8.60 -2.32 -11.34
CA ALA A 194 8.01 -3.21 -10.34
C ALA A 194 8.67 -3.03 -8.95
N ILE A 195 9.99 -2.84 -8.92
CA ILE A 195 10.76 -2.56 -7.71
C ILE A 195 10.60 -1.11 -7.27
N TYR A 196 10.70 -0.18 -8.21
CA TYR A 196 10.59 1.25 -7.92
C TYR A 196 9.27 1.60 -7.23
N PHE A 197 8.14 1.11 -7.76
CA PHE A 197 6.83 1.40 -7.19
C PHE A 197 6.66 0.87 -5.78
N VAL A 198 7.21 -0.29 -5.42
CA VAL A 198 7.13 -0.76 -4.01
C VAL A 198 7.70 0.30 -3.06
N ASN A 199 8.79 0.97 -3.41
CA ASN A 199 9.42 2.00 -2.57
C ASN A 199 8.63 3.32 -2.52
N GLN A 200 7.76 3.57 -3.49
CA GLN A 200 6.87 4.73 -3.45
C GLN A 200 5.67 4.50 -2.52
N TYR A 201 5.24 3.24 -2.37
CA TYR A 201 4.08 2.87 -1.56
C TYR A 201 4.43 2.28 -0.20
N LEU A 202 5.69 1.98 0.09
CA LEU A 202 6.10 1.29 1.32
C LEU A 202 7.31 1.94 1.98
N ILE A 203 7.14 2.31 3.24
CA ILE A 203 8.22 2.77 4.12
C ILE A 203 8.35 1.76 5.25
N ASP A 204 9.56 1.21 5.44
CA ASP A 204 9.84 0.31 6.56
C ASP A 204 10.18 1.13 7.83
N PHE A 205 9.56 0.77 8.96
CA PHE A 205 9.86 1.30 10.29
C PHE A 205 10.30 0.17 11.21
N ASP A 206 11.53 0.24 11.71
CA ASP A 206 12.12 -0.80 12.56
C ASP A 206 11.55 -0.72 14.00
N SER A 207 10.32 -1.20 14.19
CA SER A 207 9.59 -1.13 15.46
C SER A 207 8.48 -2.18 15.62
N GLN A 208 7.90 -2.25 16.83
CA GLN A 208 6.73 -3.07 17.19
C GLN A 208 5.42 -2.31 16.98
N HIS A 209 4.28 -2.99 17.11
CA HIS A 209 2.97 -2.44 16.76
C HIS A 209 2.67 -1.11 17.47
N CYS A 210 2.84 -1.07 18.80
CA CYS A 210 2.48 0.07 19.65
C CYS A 210 3.62 1.09 19.86
N THR A 211 4.72 1.01 19.11
CA THR A 211 5.79 2.02 19.22
C THR A 211 5.33 3.35 18.61
N SER A 212 5.59 4.48 19.28
CA SER A 212 5.26 5.79 18.71
C SER A 212 5.94 6.02 17.37
N LEU A 213 5.18 6.53 16.38
CA LEU A 213 5.71 6.83 15.05
C LEU A 213 6.48 8.18 15.08
N PRO A 214 7.76 8.23 14.66
CA PRO A 214 8.51 9.48 14.60
C PRO A 214 7.95 10.45 13.56
N GLN A 215 8.17 11.74 13.78
CA GLN A 215 7.65 12.81 12.90
C GLN A 215 8.14 12.67 11.44
N ASP A 216 9.35 12.16 11.23
CA ASP A 216 9.96 12.01 9.90
C ASP A 216 9.20 11.04 8.98
N TYR A 217 8.29 10.24 9.54
CA TYR A 217 7.44 9.32 8.76
C TYR A 217 6.15 9.96 8.25
N PHE A 218 5.85 11.21 8.64
CA PHE A 218 4.67 11.96 8.16
C PHE A 218 5.03 12.77 6.91
N CYS A 219 5.41 12.06 5.85
CA CYS A 219 5.69 12.65 4.54
C CYS A 219 4.40 12.76 3.72
N LEU A 220 4.38 13.66 2.74
CA LEU A 220 3.27 13.71 1.79
C LEU A 220 3.35 12.53 0.83
N PRO A 221 2.28 11.73 0.69
CA PRO A 221 2.21 10.72 -0.36
C PRO A 221 2.30 11.37 -1.75
N ASN A 222 3.16 10.82 -2.60
CA ASN A 222 3.25 11.26 -3.99
C ASN A 222 2.34 10.43 -4.86
N ARG A 223 1.65 11.08 -5.80
CA ARG A 223 1.03 10.37 -6.92
C ARG A 223 2.17 9.74 -7.71
N CYS A 224 2.04 8.46 -8.06
CA CYS A 224 3.11 7.72 -8.76
C CYS A 224 2.99 7.84 -10.27
N VAL A 225 1.78 7.83 -10.82
CA VAL A 225 1.45 7.93 -12.26
C VAL A 225 0.11 8.67 -12.36
#